data_AF-A0A2W7AMW5-F1
#
_entry.id   AF-A0A2W7AMW5-F1
#
_cell.length_a   1.000
_cell.length_b   1.000
_cell.length_c   1.000
_cell.angle_alpha   90.00
_cell.angle_beta   90.00
_cell.angle_gamma   90.00
#
_symmetry.space_group_name_H-M   'P 1'
#
loop_
_entity.id
_entity.type
_entity.pdbx_description
1 polymer ?
#
loop_
_entity_poly.entity_id
_entity_poly.type
_entity_poly.pdbx_seq_one_letter_code
_entity_poly.pdbx_strand_id
1 'polypeptide(L)'
;MKRREFTNLLGLGLLVSSLPVAISACQSDPSSSSGPEDGEFVAIGTVTALDTEGVLANSDLQGNNLAVIRNPNAPESVIAVSAVCTHSGCTVPWNAEQGLFACPCHGGRFNPDGT
;
A
#
# COMPACT_ATOMS: atom_id res chain seq x y z
N MET A 1 -4.45 -32.06 32.21
CA MET A 1 -3.21 -31.50 32.79
C MET A 1 -3.53 -30.14 33.41
N LYS A 2 -3.12 -29.90 34.65
CA LYS A 2 -3.63 -28.80 35.49
C LYS A 2 -2.79 -27.53 35.28
N ARG A 3 -3.45 -26.39 35.05
CA ARG A 3 -2.89 -25.04 34.76
C ARG A 3 -1.94 -24.44 35.81
N ARG A 4 -1.52 -25.22 36.81
CA ARG A 4 -0.77 -24.79 38.00
C ARG A 4 0.68 -25.30 38.02
N GLU A 5 1.09 -26.10 37.03
CA GLU A 5 2.47 -26.58 36.93
C GLU A 5 3.34 -25.75 35.99
N PHE A 6 2.76 -24.93 35.11
CA PHE A 6 3.53 -24.13 34.15
C PHE A 6 4.18 -22.88 34.79
N THR A 7 3.57 -22.33 35.83
CA THR A 7 4.01 -21.09 36.50
C THR A 7 5.19 -21.31 37.46
N ASN A 8 5.58 -22.55 37.77
CA ASN A 8 6.77 -22.85 38.58
C ASN A 8 8.05 -23.05 37.75
N LEU A 9 7.98 -23.02 36.42
CA LEU A 9 9.14 -23.21 35.53
C LEU A 9 9.83 -21.89 35.12
N LEU A 10 9.21 -20.73 35.39
CA LEU A 10 9.73 -19.42 35.00
C LEU A 10 10.33 -18.62 36.18
N GLY A 11 10.53 -19.26 37.35
CA GLY A 11 10.93 -18.59 38.59
C GLY A 11 12.43 -18.66 38.96
N LEU A 12 13.26 -19.42 38.25
CA LEU A 12 14.71 -19.51 38.51
C LEU A 12 15.52 -19.14 37.26
N GLY A 13 15.74 -17.84 37.07
CA GLY A 13 16.59 -17.33 36.00
C GLY A 13 17.29 -16.01 36.33
N LEU A 14 17.43 -15.66 37.62
CA LEU A 14 18.22 -14.53 38.08
C LEU A 14 19.62 -15.02 38.50
N LEU A 15 20.55 -15.08 37.54
CA LEU A 15 21.98 -14.98 37.86
C LEU A 15 22.65 -14.02 36.88
N VAL A 16 22.89 -12.84 37.44
CA VAL A 16 23.81 -11.78 37.05
C VAL A 16 25.14 -12.34 36.51
N SER A 17 25.49 -11.98 35.28
CA SER A 17 26.88 -11.85 34.85
C SER A 17 27.04 -10.56 34.05
N SER A 18 27.46 -9.54 34.78
CA SER A 18 27.92 -8.24 34.29
C SER A 18 29.24 -8.38 33.52
N LEU A 19 29.23 -8.15 32.21
CA LEU A 19 30.41 -7.74 31.43
C LEU A 19 30.07 -6.45 30.67
N PRO A 20 30.81 -5.35 30.86
CA PRO A 20 30.66 -4.16 30.05
C PRO A 20 31.53 -4.34 28.80
N VAL A 21 30.94 -4.80 27.69
CA VAL A 21 31.55 -4.60 26.38
C VAL A 21 30.95 -3.32 25.81
N ALA A 22 31.68 -2.23 25.98
CA ALA A 22 31.45 -1.02 25.21
C ALA A 22 31.73 -1.34 23.74
N ILE A 23 30.68 -1.52 22.95
CA ILE A 23 30.78 -1.54 21.49
C ILE A 23 30.20 -0.21 21.00
N SER A 24 31.10 0.58 20.44
CA SER A 24 30.90 1.83 19.72
C SER A 24 29.58 1.85 18.94
N ALA A 25 28.62 2.65 19.38
CA ALA A 25 27.40 2.96 18.63
C ALA A 25 27.75 3.93 17.48
N CYS A 26 28.42 3.43 16.46
CA CYS A 26 28.33 3.97 15.12
C CYS A 26 27.37 3.08 14.34
N GLN A 27 26.08 3.14 14.69
CA GLN A 27 25.02 2.72 13.78
C GLN A 27 24.46 4.02 13.21
N SER A 28 25.05 4.48 12.11
CA SER A 28 24.27 5.28 11.18
C SER A 28 23.15 4.37 10.73
N ASP A 29 21.95 4.49 11.29
CA ASP A 29 20.77 3.84 10.76
C ASP A 29 20.48 4.45 9.38
N PRO A 30 20.71 3.77 8.24
CA PRO A 30 20.23 4.27 6.98
C PRO A 30 18.96 3.49 6.70
N SER A 31 17.87 3.93 7.31
CA SER A 31 16.49 3.78 6.81
C SER A 31 15.53 3.98 7.97
N SER A 32 15.51 5.21 8.50
CA SER A 32 14.20 5.83 8.62
C SER A 32 13.64 5.84 7.20
N SER A 33 12.69 4.96 6.91
CA SER A 33 11.82 5.14 5.75
C SER A 33 11.02 6.41 6.02
N SER A 34 11.63 7.56 5.74
CA SER A 34 10.86 8.73 5.37
C SER A 34 9.96 8.25 4.25
N GLY A 35 8.65 8.22 4.52
CA GLY A 35 7.68 8.13 3.43
C GLY A 35 7.98 9.22 2.40
N PRO A 36 7.47 9.09 1.17
CA PRO A 36 7.62 10.13 0.17
C PRO A 36 7.29 11.48 0.80
N GLU A 37 8.23 12.40 0.73
CA GLU A 37 8.09 13.76 1.24
C GLU A 37 6.91 14.43 0.49
N ASP A 38 6.19 15.35 1.11
CA ASP A 38 5.07 16.03 0.44
C ASP A 38 5.57 16.66 -0.89
N GLY A 39 5.10 16.13 -2.02
CA GLY A 39 5.51 16.56 -3.37
C GLY A 39 6.51 15.66 -4.10
N GLU A 40 6.94 14.54 -3.52
CA GLU A 40 7.71 13.50 -4.21
C GLU A 40 6.86 12.83 -5.31
N PHE A 41 7.34 12.84 -6.56
CA PHE A 41 6.69 12.12 -7.65
C PHE A 41 7.08 10.65 -7.63
N VAL A 42 6.08 9.75 -7.60
CA VAL A 42 6.32 8.31 -7.68
C VAL A 42 6.08 7.82 -9.09
N ALA A 43 7.07 7.10 -9.65
CA ALA A 43 6.94 6.46 -10.96
C ALA A 43 5.99 5.25 -10.89
N ILE A 44 4.94 5.25 -11.71
CA ILE A 44 3.91 4.19 -11.72
C ILE A 44 4.06 3.24 -12.92
N GLY A 45 4.66 3.69 -14.01
CA GLY A 45 4.86 2.87 -15.20
C GLY A 45 5.14 3.71 -16.44
N THR A 46 5.03 3.09 -17.62
CA THR A 46 5.21 3.76 -18.91
C THR A 46 3.89 3.88 -19.66
N VAL A 47 3.78 4.88 -20.54
CA VAL A 47 2.60 5.04 -21.41
C VAL A 47 2.39 3.85 -22.35
N THR A 48 3.47 3.19 -22.79
CA THR A 48 3.38 1.98 -23.62
C THR A 48 2.76 0.80 -22.87
N ALA A 49 3.12 0.63 -21.59
CA ALA A 49 2.47 -0.37 -20.73
C ALA A 49 0.99 -0.03 -20.53
N LEU A 50 0.66 1.24 -20.25
CA LEU A 50 -0.72 1.69 -20.15
C LEU A 50 -1.52 1.41 -21.43
N ASP A 51 -0.96 1.69 -22.60
CA ASP A 51 -1.62 1.48 -23.89
C ASP A 51 -1.83 -0.01 -24.20
N THR A 52 -0.99 -0.89 -23.64
CA THR A 52 -1.09 -2.34 -23.82
C THR A 52 -2.07 -2.97 -22.83
N GLU A 53 -2.03 -2.54 -21.58
CA GLU A 53 -2.79 -3.12 -20.46
C GLU A 53 -4.16 -2.44 -20.25
N GLY A 54 -4.32 -1.21 -20.75
CA GLY A 54 -5.51 -0.39 -20.59
C GLY A 54 -5.62 0.31 -19.23
N VAL A 55 -4.91 -0.17 -18.22
CA VAL A 55 -4.84 0.42 -16.87
C VAL A 55 -3.47 0.14 -16.24
N LEU A 56 -2.93 1.10 -15.51
CA LEU A 56 -1.82 0.87 -14.57
C LEU A 56 -2.37 0.98 -13.15
N ALA A 57 -2.10 -0.01 -12.30
CA ALA A 57 -2.54 -0.03 -10.92
C ALA A 57 -1.36 -0.11 -9.96
N ASN A 58 -1.45 0.58 -8.82
CA ASN A 58 -0.47 0.48 -7.75
C ASN A 58 -1.18 0.47 -6.40
N SER A 59 -0.96 -0.58 -5.60
CA SER A 59 -1.56 -0.77 -4.27
C SER A 59 -0.74 -0.20 -3.12
N ASP A 60 0.51 0.19 -3.39
CA ASP A 60 1.52 0.42 -2.36
C ASP A 60 1.79 1.92 -2.14
N LEU A 61 1.07 2.79 -2.85
CA LEU A 61 1.17 4.24 -2.70
C LEU A 61 0.51 4.69 -1.41
N GLN A 62 1.29 4.75 -0.33
CA GLN A 62 0.86 5.23 0.99
C GLN A 62 -0.37 4.47 1.52
N GLY A 63 -0.48 3.18 1.18
CA GLY A 63 -1.61 2.32 1.56
C GLY A 63 -2.91 2.58 0.79
N ASN A 64 -2.87 3.42 -0.25
CA ASN A 64 -4.00 3.70 -1.12
C ASN A 64 -3.82 3.03 -2.48
N ASN A 65 -4.89 2.40 -2.97
CA ASN A 65 -4.92 1.89 -4.33
C ASN A 65 -5.06 3.07 -5.31
N LEU A 66 -4.18 3.13 -6.30
CA LEU A 66 -4.22 4.06 -7.42
C LEU A 66 -4.52 3.28 -8.71
N ALA A 67 -5.36 3.85 -9.57
CA ALA A 67 -5.51 3.42 -10.95
C ALA A 67 -5.24 4.59 -11.90
N VAL A 68 -4.52 4.32 -12.98
CA VAL A 68 -4.24 5.24 -14.07
C VAL A 68 -4.79 4.66 -15.36
N ILE A 69 -5.60 5.43 -16.08
CA ILE A 69 -6.24 5.05 -17.34
C ILE A 69 -6.02 6.14 -18.41
N ARG A 70 -6.22 5.80 -19.69
CA ARG A 70 -6.40 6.81 -20.74
C ARG A 70 -7.67 7.60 -20.49
N ASN A 71 -7.63 8.91 -20.71
CA ASN A 71 -8.82 9.74 -20.64
C ASN A 71 -9.71 9.47 -21.87
N PRO A 72 -10.95 8.98 -21.71
CA PRO A 72 -11.83 8.69 -22.84
C PRO A 72 -12.23 9.92 -23.66
N ASN A 73 -12.18 11.11 -23.05
CA ASN A 73 -12.55 12.38 -23.70
C ASN A 73 -11.35 13.11 -24.32
N ALA A 74 -10.13 12.72 -23.96
CA ALA A 74 -8.89 13.34 -24.43
C ALA A 74 -7.77 12.28 -24.48
N PRO A 75 -7.68 11.48 -25.55
CA PRO A 75 -6.86 10.26 -25.58
C PRO A 75 -5.36 10.51 -25.40
N GLU A 76 -4.87 11.71 -25.70
CA GLU A 76 -3.48 12.11 -25.45
C GLU A 76 -3.17 12.34 -23.96
N SER A 77 -4.17 12.31 -23.09
CA SER A 77 -4.05 12.51 -21.64
C SER A 77 -4.40 11.25 -20.86
N VAL A 78 -3.96 11.22 -19.61
CA VAL A 78 -4.24 10.16 -18.64
C VAL A 78 -5.02 10.71 -17.47
N ILE A 79 -5.80 9.86 -16.82
CA ILE A 79 -6.50 10.15 -15.58
C ILE A 79 -5.94 9.21 -14.51
N ALA A 80 -5.57 9.77 -13.36
CA ALA A 80 -5.17 9.03 -12.18
C ALA A 80 -6.21 9.25 -11.08
N VAL A 81 -6.77 8.17 -10.54
CA VAL A 81 -7.78 8.22 -9.48
C VAL A 81 -7.43 7.25 -8.36
N SER A 82 -7.92 7.55 -7.16
CA SER A 82 -7.93 6.54 -6.10
C SER A 82 -8.87 5.41 -6.51
N ALA A 83 -8.35 4.19 -6.56
CA ALA A 83 -9.12 2.97 -6.76
C ALA A 83 -9.69 2.44 -5.43
N VAL A 84 -10.07 3.35 -4.53
CA VAL A 84 -10.65 3.03 -3.21
C VAL A 84 -12.09 3.53 -3.20
N CYS A 85 -13.02 2.62 -2.92
CA CYS A 85 -14.44 2.93 -2.90
C CYS A 85 -14.76 3.86 -1.74
N THR A 86 -15.41 4.98 -2.03
CA THR A 86 -15.82 5.98 -1.03
C THR A 86 -16.87 5.46 -0.04
N HIS A 87 -17.48 4.29 -0.28
CA HIS A 87 -18.44 3.67 0.63
C HIS A 87 -17.76 3.01 1.85
N SER A 88 -16.94 1.97 1.62
CA SER A 88 -16.32 1.18 2.69
C SER A 88 -14.87 0.75 2.37
N GLY A 89 -14.21 1.45 1.44
CA GLY A 89 -12.78 1.27 1.20
C GLY A 89 -12.38 0.05 0.35
N CYS A 90 -13.33 -0.66 -0.26
CA CYS A 90 -13.00 -1.75 -1.20
C CYS A 90 -12.14 -1.23 -2.37
N THR A 91 -11.21 -2.05 -2.87
CA THR A 91 -10.56 -1.77 -4.15
C THR A 91 -11.57 -1.76 -5.28
N VAL A 92 -11.53 -0.75 -6.13
CA VAL A 92 -12.43 -0.57 -7.28
C VAL A 92 -11.63 -0.76 -8.57
N PRO A 93 -11.75 -1.91 -9.26
CA PRO A 93 -11.05 -2.14 -10.51
C PRO A 93 -11.66 -1.33 -11.67
N TRP A 94 -10.83 -1.02 -12.66
CA TRP A 94 -11.27 -0.50 -13.95
C TRP A 94 -11.94 -1.61 -14.76
N ASN A 95 -13.12 -1.35 -15.30
CA ASN A 95 -13.79 -2.21 -16.26
C ASN A 95 -13.72 -1.56 -17.65
N ALA A 96 -12.79 -2.04 -18.48
CA ALA A 96 -12.57 -1.50 -19.81
C ALA A 96 -13.75 -1.73 -20.76
N GLU A 97 -14.49 -2.84 -20.61
CA GLU A 97 -15.65 -3.15 -21.45
C GLU A 97 -16.81 -2.18 -21.23
N GLN A 98 -16.98 -1.74 -19.97
CA GLN A 98 -18.02 -0.80 -19.57
C GLN A 98 -17.55 0.66 -19.53
N GLY A 99 -16.24 0.91 -19.63
CA GLY A 99 -15.65 2.25 -19.55
C GLY A 99 -15.86 2.93 -18.19
N LEU A 100 -15.81 2.18 -17.09
CA LEU A 100 -16.08 2.70 -15.75
C LEU A 100 -15.35 1.90 -14.66
N PHE A 101 -15.27 2.47 -13.47
CA PHE A 101 -14.81 1.78 -12.26
C PHE A 101 -15.99 1.09 -11.57
N ALA A 102 -15.93 -0.23 -11.45
CA ALA A 102 -17.02 -1.06 -10.92
C ALA A 102 -16.62 -1.70 -9.58
N CYS A 103 -17.24 -1.27 -8.48
CA CYS A 103 -16.97 -1.82 -7.16
C CYS A 103 -17.66 -3.19 -7.00
N PRO A 104 -16.90 -4.28 -6.79
CA PRO A 104 -17.47 -5.63 -6.69
C PRO A 104 -18.24 -5.89 -5.39
N CYS A 105 -18.06 -5.04 -4.38
CA CYS A 105 -18.66 -5.25 -3.06
C CYS A 105 -20.19 -5.06 -3.07
N HIS A 106 -20.68 -3.95 -3.64
CA HIS A 106 -22.11 -3.61 -3.63
C HIS A 106 -22.59 -2.94 -4.93
N GLY A 107 -21.79 -3.02 -6.00
CA GLY A 107 -22.17 -2.48 -7.31
C GLY A 107 -22.08 -0.96 -7.45
N GLY A 108 -21.29 -0.29 -6.59
CA GLY A 108 -20.94 1.12 -6.80
C GLY A 108 -20.25 1.30 -8.15
N ARG A 109 -20.61 2.36 -8.89
CA ARG A 109 -20.09 2.64 -10.23
C ARG A 109 -19.61 4.08 -10.26
N PHE A 110 -18.43 4.27 -10.82
CA PHE A 110 -17.82 5.59 -10.95
C PHE A 110 -17.36 5.79 -12.38
N ASN A 111 -17.54 7.00 -12.88
CA ASN A 111 -17.05 7.41 -14.18
C ASN A 111 -15.51 7.38 -14.23
N PRO A 112 -14.91 7.47 -15.42
CA PRO A 112 -13.44 7.48 -15.58
C PRO A 112 -12.72 8.54 -14.74
N ASP A 113 -13.37 9.67 -14.46
CA ASP A 113 -12.85 10.79 -13.65
C ASP A 113 -13.12 10.64 -12.15
N GLY A 114 -13.75 9.54 -11.72
CA GLY A 114 -14.08 9.24 -10.34
C GLY A 114 -15.41 9.80 -9.83
N THR A 115 -16.22 10.41 -10.71
CA THR A 115 -17.58 10.89 -10.37
C THR A 115 -18.64 9.79 -10.29
#